data_AF-A0ABD6F257-F1
#
_entry.id   AF-A0ABD6F257-F1
#
_cell.length_a   1.000
_cell.length_b   1.000
_cell.length_c   1.000
_cell.angle_alpha   90.00
_cell.angle_beta   90.00
_cell.angle_gamma   90.00
#
_symmetry.space_group_name_H-M   'P 1'
#
loop_
_entity.id
_entity.type
_entity.pdbx_description
1 polymer ?
#
loop_
_entity_poly.entity_id
_entity_poly.type
_entity_poly.pdbx_seq_one_letter_code
_entity_poly.pdbx_strand_id
1 'polypeptide(L)'
;HVRNEDIRQRTRVVDVVLESIKSKLRWAGHVARLKDDRWTKKVSDWYPRNHKRPMGRPPRRWSDLVRARLGPMWRRMAQDRIKWRTAVDRQLINS
;
A
#
# COMPACT_ATOMS: atom_id res chain seq x y z
N HIS A 1 10.23 2.69 -33.67
CA HIS A 1 9.42 2.14 -32.56
C HIS A 1 10.34 2.01 -31.35
N VAL A 2 10.21 2.87 -30.35
CA VAL A 2 11.07 2.82 -29.15
C VAL A 2 10.52 1.77 -28.20
N ARG A 3 11.34 0.81 -27.76
CA ARG A 3 10.88 -0.23 -26.83
C ARG A 3 10.73 0.38 -25.44
N ASN A 4 9.75 -0.09 -24.69
CA ASN A 4 9.49 0.40 -23.34
C ASN A 4 10.71 0.19 -22.40
N GLU A 5 11.53 -0.82 -22.71
CA GLU A 5 12.82 -1.11 -22.09
C GLU A 5 13.83 0.04 -22.28
N ASP A 6 13.90 0.63 -23.48
CA ASP A 6 14.81 1.73 -23.78
C ASP A 6 14.41 3.02 -23.05
N ILE A 7 13.09 3.25 -22.88
CA ILE A 7 12.56 4.38 -22.10
C ILE A 7 12.93 4.18 -20.62
N ARG A 8 12.72 2.98 -20.08
CA ARG A 8 13.08 2.66 -18.68
C ARG A 8 14.58 2.82 -18.41
N GLN A 9 15.44 2.37 -19.33
CA GLN A 9 16.90 2.54 -19.21
C GLN A 9 17.34 4.01 -19.29
N ARG A 10 16.76 4.80 -20.22
CA ARG A 10 17.13 6.21 -20.40
C ARG A 10 16.71 7.10 -19.24
N THR A 11 15.57 6.82 -18.61
CA THR A 11 15.00 7.79 -17.68
C THR A 11 15.64 7.74 -16.29
N ARG A 12 16.43 6.71 -15.92
CA ARG A 12 16.93 6.48 -14.54
C ARG A 12 15.83 6.58 -13.46
N VAL A 13 14.56 6.53 -13.88
CA VAL A 13 13.40 6.69 -13.02
C VAL A 13 13.22 5.36 -12.32
N VAL A 14 13.35 5.37 -10.99
CA VAL A 14 12.88 4.28 -10.13
C VAL A 14 11.51 3.88 -10.64
N ASP A 15 11.30 2.58 -10.90
CA ASP A 15 10.07 2.08 -11.53
C ASP A 15 8.86 2.79 -10.93
N VAL A 16 8.11 3.52 -11.76
CA VAL A 16 6.98 4.36 -11.33
C VAL A 16 5.98 3.56 -10.51
N VAL A 17 5.86 2.26 -10.77
CA VAL A 17 5.04 1.33 -9.99
C VAL A 17 5.58 1.18 -8.57
N LEU A 18 6.89 1.03 -8.41
CA LEU A 18 7.55 0.92 -7.10
C LEU A 18 7.38 2.21 -6.28
N GLU A 19 7.58 3.38 -6.90
CA GLU A 19 7.36 4.66 -6.21
C GLU A 19 5.88 4.88 -5.84
N SER A 20 4.96 4.43 -6.70
CA SER A 20 3.52 4.45 -6.41
C SER A 20 3.18 3.54 -5.22
N ILE A 21 3.75 2.33 -5.17
CA ILE A 21 3.58 1.41 -4.04
C ILE A 21 4.17 2.01 -2.76
N LYS A 22 5.39 2.57 -2.82
CA LYS A 22 6.04 3.22 -1.68
C LYS A 22 5.19 4.36 -1.12
N SER A 23 4.69 5.23 -1.99
CA SER A 23 3.83 6.35 -1.62
C SER A 23 2.55 5.87 -0.96
N LYS A 24 1.93 4.82 -1.53
CA LYS A 24 0.75 4.18 -0.95
C LYS A 24 1.02 3.58 0.44
N LEU A 25 2.15 2.90 0.64
CA LEU A 25 2.54 2.36 1.94
C LEU A 25 2.84 3.48 2.95
N ARG A 26 3.55 4.55 2.56
CA ARG A 26 3.78 5.71 3.44
C ARG A 26 2.46 6.31 3.92
N TRP A 27 1.51 6.51 3.01
CA TRP A 27 0.17 7.01 3.35
C TRP A 27 -0.60 6.04 4.24
N ALA A 28 -0.54 4.73 3.98
CA ALA A 28 -1.18 3.72 4.82
C ALA A 28 -0.72 3.80 6.28
N GLY A 29 0.58 3.94 6.51
CA GLY A 29 1.13 4.08 7.86
C GLY A 29 0.70 5.39 8.51
N HIS A 30 0.65 6.48 7.74
CA HIS A 30 0.15 7.76 8.24
C HIS A 30 -1.30 7.64 8.70
N VAL A 31 -2.19 7.08 7.87
CA VAL A 31 -3.61 6.88 8.18
C VAL A 31 -3.79 5.96 9.39
N ALA A 32 -3.03 4.87 9.49
CA ALA A 32 -3.13 3.94 10.62
C ALA A 32 -2.74 4.57 11.97
N ARG A 33 -1.96 5.66 11.96
CA ARG A 33 -1.58 6.41 13.17
C ARG A 33 -2.49 7.59 13.48
N LEU A 34 -3.43 7.93 12.60
CA LEU A 34 -4.42 8.97 12.90
C LEU A 34 -5.25 8.52 14.10
N LYS A 35 -5.24 9.34 15.16
CA LYS A 35 -6.05 9.12 16.36
C LYS A 35 -7.49 9.60 16.17
N ASP A 36 -7.67 10.59 15.30
CA ASP A 36 -8.95 11.23 15.02
C ASP A 36 -9.88 10.34 14.18
N ASP A 37 -11.18 10.51 14.39
CA ASP A 37 -12.26 9.79 13.69
C ASP A 37 -12.56 10.35 12.28
N ARG A 38 -11.54 10.86 11.59
CA ARG A 38 -11.66 11.49 10.27
C ARG A 38 -12.16 10.48 9.24
N TRP A 39 -12.95 10.97 8.29
CA TRP A 39 -13.46 10.20 7.15
C TRP A 39 -12.37 9.38 6.44
N THR A 40 -11.16 9.91 6.30
CA THR A 40 -10.01 9.20 5.71
C THR A 40 -9.74 7.85 6.36
N LYS A 41 -9.77 7.78 7.69
CA LYS A 41 -9.56 6.54 8.44
C LYS A 41 -10.76 5.60 8.28
N LYS A 42 -11.98 6.13 8.44
CA LYS A 42 -13.24 5.37 8.27
C LYS A 42 -13.33 4.70 6.91
N VAL A 43 -13.09 5.45 5.83
CA VAL A 43 -13.17 4.95 4.45
C VAL A 43 -12.06 3.93 4.17
N SER A 44 -10.84 4.16 4.68
CA SER A 44 -9.71 3.24 4.48
C SER A 44 -9.89 1.92 5.20
N ASP A 45 -10.49 1.93 6.39
CA ASP A 45 -10.80 0.74 7.18
C ASP A 45 -12.17 0.13 6.83
N TRP A 46 -12.95 0.77 5.95
CA TRP A 46 -14.32 0.38 5.68
C TRP A 46 -14.40 -1.04 5.13
N TYR A 47 -15.13 -1.89 5.87
CA TYR A 47 -15.45 -3.26 5.50
C TYR A 47 -16.96 -3.42 5.59
N PRO A 48 -17.68 -3.61 4.46
CA PRO A 48 -19.10 -3.93 4.52
C PRO A 48 -19.28 -5.30 5.17
N ARG A 49 -19.68 -5.32 6.45
CA ARG A 49 -19.95 -6.56 7.21
C ARG A 49 -21.31 -7.16 6.88
N ASN A 50 -22.25 -6.33 6.44
CA ASN A 50 -23.66 -6.71 6.24
C ASN A 50 -23.98 -7.12 4.80
N HIS A 51 -23.01 -7.12 3.89
CA HIS A 51 -23.20 -7.52 2.50
C HIS A 51 -22.40 -8.78 2.19
N LYS A 52 -23.07 -9.81 1.66
CA LYS A 52 -22.38 -10.96 1.07
C LYS A 52 -21.62 -10.49 -0.16
N ARG A 53 -20.35 -10.89 -0.25
CA ARG A 53 -19.54 -10.65 -1.45
C ARG A 53 -20.10 -11.50 -2.60
N PRO A 54 -20.11 -10.98 -3.85
CA PRO A 54 -20.53 -11.77 -5.00
C PRO A 54 -19.64 -13.01 -5.14
N MET A 55 -20.22 -14.09 -5.65
CA MET A 55 -19.48 -15.28 -6.06
C MET A 55 -18.50 -14.90 -7.19
N GLY A 56 -17.24 -15.30 -7.07
CA GLY A 56 -16.16 -14.90 -7.98
C GLY A 56 -15.07 -14.07 -7.28
N ARG A 57 -14.13 -13.48 -8.05
CA ARG A 57 -13.04 -12.67 -7.51
C ARG A 57 -13.57 -11.29 -7.08
N PRO A 58 -13.65 -10.98 -5.77
CA PRO A 58 -14.13 -9.68 -5.35
C PRO A 58 -13.15 -8.57 -5.75
N PRO A 59 -13.62 -7.34 -5.99
CA PRO A 59 -12.74 -6.19 -6.20
C PRO A 59 -11.74 -6.05 -5.04
N ARG A 60 -10.47 -5.77 -5.39
CA ARG A 60 -9.43 -5.52 -4.38
C ARG A 60 -9.79 -4.27 -3.59
N ARG A 61 -9.77 -4.38 -2.27
CA ARG A 61 -9.86 -3.21 -1.39
C ARG A 61 -8.59 -2.41 -1.43
N TRP A 62 -8.71 -1.15 -1.06
CA TRP A 62 -7.57 -0.26 -0.95
C TRP A 62 -6.44 -0.85 -0.08
N SER A 63 -6.80 -1.41 1.08
CA SER A 63 -5.86 -2.00 2.06
C SER A 63 -5.26 -3.35 1.65
N ASP A 64 -5.82 -4.04 0.64
CA ASP A 64 -5.40 -5.39 0.28
C ASP A 64 -3.95 -5.42 -0.23
N LEU A 65 -3.50 -4.35 -0.90
CA LEU A 65 -2.10 -4.21 -1.30
C LEU A 65 -1.17 -4.10 -0.09
N VAL A 66 -1.56 -3.33 0.92
CA VAL A 66 -0.76 -3.15 2.15
C VAL A 66 -0.66 -4.47 2.90
N ARG A 67 -1.78 -5.20 3.01
CA ARG A 67 -1.81 -6.54 3.60
C ARG A 67 -0.97 -7.54 2.81
N ALA A 68 -1.01 -7.51 1.48
CA ALA A 68 -0.22 -8.41 0.65
C ALA A 68 1.29 -8.17 0.80
N ARG A 69 1.72 -6.91 0.95
CA ARG A 69 3.13 -6.54 1.07
C ARG A 69 3.68 -6.67 2.50
N LEU A 70 2.90 -6.29 3.51
CA LEU A 70 3.37 -6.15 4.90
C LEU A 70 2.66 -7.10 5.90
N GLY A 71 1.80 -7.97 5.39
CA GLY A 71 1.07 -8.96 6.19
C GLY A 71 -0.17 -8.39 6.90
N PRO A 72 -0.96 -9.24 7.57
CA PRO A 72 -2.22 -8.85 8.21
C PRO A 72 -2.05 -7.91 9.40
N MET A 73 -0.88 -7.93 10.07
CA MET A 73 -0.57 -7.12 11.25
C MET A 73 -0.01 -5.73 10.93
N TRP A 74 -0.03 -5.30 9.66
CA TRP A 74 0.55 -4.04 9.20
C TRP A 74 0.07 -2.83 10.00
N ARG A 75 -1.18 -2.81 10.49
CA ARG A 75 -1.72 -1.71 11.33
C ARG A 75 -1.04 -1.60 12.69
N ARG A 76 -0.71 -2.72 13.33
CA ARG A 76 0.05 -2.75 14.58
C ARG A 76 1.50 -2.36 14.32
N MET A 77 2.08 -2.87 13.23
CA MET A 77 3.42 -2.50 12.79
C MET A 77 3.54 -1.00 12.51
N ALA A 78 2.51 -0.38 11.92
CA ALA A 78 2.48 1.04 11.58
C ALA A 78 2.56 1.97 12.79
N GLN A 79 2.25 1.51 14.01
CA GLN A 79 2.35 2.35 15.21
C GLN A 79 3.81 2.69 15.54
N ASP A 80 4.73 1.75 15.27
CA ASP A 80 6.16 1.99 15.37
C ASP A 80 6.66 2.62 14.05
N ARG A 81 7.05 3.89 14.13
CA ARG A 81 7.49 4.66 12.94
C ARG A 81 8.78 4.11 12.34
N ILE A 82 9.72 3.63 13.16
CA ILE A 82 11.01 3.13 12.70
C ILE A 82 10.76 1.78 12.02
N LYS A 83 10.06 0.87 12.70
CA LYS A 83 9.69 -0.43 12.13
C LYS A 83 8.90 -0.29 10.83
N TRP A 84 7.97 0.67 10.77
CA TRP A 84 7.21 0.97 9.55
C TRP A 84 8.12 1.42 8.40
N ARG A 85 9.00 2.41 8.65
CA ARG A 85 9.90 2.94 7.63
C ARG A 85 10.81 1.84 7.07
N THR A 86 11.44 1.06 7.95
CA THR A 86 12.31 -0.05 7.56
C THR A 86 11.55 -1.10 6.74
N ALA A 87 10.31 -1.43 7.12
CA ALA A 87 9.50 -2.39 6.38
C ALA A 87 9.11 -1.88 4.99
N VAL A 88 8.79 -0.59 4.86
CA VAL A 88 8.48 0.03 3.55
C VAL A 88 9.70 0.08 2.65
N ASP A 89 10.86 0.47 3.18
CA ASP A 89 12.09 0.61 2.40
C ASP A 89 12.64 -0.78 1.99
N ARG A 90 12.51 -1.81 2.83
CA ARG A 90 12.91 -3.20 2.52
C ARG A 90 12.11 -3.81 1.35
N GLN A 91 10.85 -3.42 1.17
CA GLN A 91 10.01 -3.92 0.07
C GLN A 91 10.48 -3.45 -1.31
N LEU A 92 11.33 -2.42 -1.38
CA LEU A 92 11.87 -1.87 -2.63
C LEU A 92 13.20 -2.50 -3.04
N ILE A 93 13.89 -3.16 -2.12
CA ILE A 93 15.20 -3.78 -2.36
C ILE A 93 15.06 -5.19 -2.94
N ASN A 94 13.90 -5.84 -2.73
CA ASN A 94 13.64 -7.23 -3.13
C ASN A 94 12.59 -7.37 -4.25
N SER A 95 12.25 -6.30 -4.98
CA SER A 95 11.24 -6.31 -6.05
C SER A 95 11.88 -6.19 -7.43
#